data_AF-A0A7K2Q1I0-F1
#
_entry.id   AF-A0A7K2Q1I0-F1
#
_cell.length_a   1.000
_cell.length_b   1.000
_cell.length_c   1.000
_cell.angle_alpha   90.00
_cell.angle_beta   90.00
_cell.angle_gamma   90.00
#
_symmetry.space_group_name_H-M   'P 1'
#
loop_
_entity.id
_entity.type
_entity.pdbx_description
1 polymer ?
#
loop_
_entity_poly.entity_id
_entity_poly.type
_entity_poly.pdbx_seq_one_letter_code
_entity_poly.pdbx_strand_id
1 'polypeptide(L)'
;GTIGLIKAIDRFDPARENEFATLAMPYITGEIKRHFRDTSWAVRVPRRLQELRLDIAKAKEELTTTLDRSPTVADLAGHLGLAEEDVIEGLVAANGHTTGSLDAPHSGRAEGGDGSADGHTLADVMGAEEPALERVEDIQTLAPLLEQLSERERRMLRMRFGEELTQAQIGAELGISQMQVSRVLGRVLAHLRASMLEDPGPAA
;
A
#
# COMPACT_ATOMS: atom_id res chain seq x y z
N GLY A 1 -21.23 -17.45 -17.62
CA GLY A 1 -22.38 -17.71 -18.49
C GLY A 1 -21.97 -18.48 -19.73
N THR A 2 -21.35 -17.81 -20.70
CA THR A 2 -20.98 -18.36 -22.02
C THR A 2 -20.10 -19.62 -21.96
N ILE A 3 -19.10 -19.66 -21.06
CA ILE A 3 -18.24 -20.84 -20.89
C ILE A 3 -19.03 -22.08 -20.43
N GLY A 4 -20.06 -21.90 -19.59
CA GLY A 4 -20.92 -23.01 -19.17
C GLY A 4 -21.87 -23.49 -20.23
N LEU A 5 -22.32 -22.60 -21.10
CA LEU A 5 -23.09 -22.98 -22.27
C LEU A 5 -22.23 -23.80 -23.26
N ILE A 6 -21.00 -23.38 -23.52
CA ILE A 6 -20.06 -24.13 -24.39
C ILE A 6 -19.82 -25.54 -23.85
N LYS A 7 -19.52 -25.67 -22.55
CA LYS A 7 -19.32 -26.99 -21.92
C LYS A 7 -20.55 -27.89 -21.95
N ALA A 8 -21.75 -27.31 -21.91
CA ALA A 8 -22.99 -28.06 -22.05
C ALA A 8 -23.20 -28.54 -23.49
N ILE A 9 -22.86 -27.71 -24.50
CA ILE A 9 -22.91 -28.08 -25.91
C ILE A 9 -21.95 -29.25 -26.19
N ASP A 10 -20.70 -29.17 -25.72
CA ASP A 10 -19.69 -30.20 -25.94
C ASP A 10 -20.06 -31.59 -25.35
N ARG A 11 -20.97 -31.62 -24.37
CA ARG A 11 -21.38 -32.84 -23.65
C ARG A 11 -22.80 -33.27 -23.95
N PHE A 12 -23.54 -32.52 -24.76
CA PHE A 12 -24.91 -32.86 -25.09
C PHE A 12 -24.94 -33.95 -26.18
N ASP A 13 -25.73 -34.98 -25.93
CA ASP A 13 -25.97 -36.06 -26.88
C ASP A 13 -27.45 -36.03 -27.29
N PRO A 14 -27.77 -35.63 -28.54
CA PRO A 14 -29.15 -35.53 -29.02
C PRO A 14 -29.83 -36.91 -29.18
N ALA A 15 -29.08 -38.02 -29.13
CA ALA A 15 -29.67 -39.36 -29.11
C ALA A 15 -30.29 -39.72 -27.76
N ARG A 16 -30.03 -38.94 -26.71
CA ARG A 16 -30.70 -39.05 -25.41
C ARG A 16 -31.93 -38.17 -25.44
N GLU A 17 -33.11 -38.71 -25.09
CA GLU A 17 -34.42 -38.04 -25.11
C GLU A 17 -34.59 -36.95 -24.02
N ASN A 18 -33.54 -36.17 -23.74
CA ASN A 18 -33.57 -35.09 -22.75
C ASN A 18 -33.42 -33.73 -23.45
N GLU A 19 -34.24 -32.77 -23.03
CA GLU A 19 -34.11 -31.40 -23.52
C GLU A 19 -32.74 -30.81 -23.15
N PHE A 20 -32.11 -30.13 -24.11
CA PHE A 20 -30.80 -29.49 -23.92
C PHE A 20 -30.76 -28.54 -22.71
N ALA A 21 -31.86 -27.82 -22.46
CA ALA A 21 -31.99 -26.90 -21.34
C ALA A 21 -31.75 -27.58 -19.97
N THR A 22 -32.21 -28.83 -19.81
CA THR A 22 -32.04 -29.62 -18.59
C THR A 22 -30.57 -29.92 -18.29
N LEU A 23 -29.75 -30.10 -19.33
CA LEU A 23 -28.30 -30.29 -19.19
C LEU A 23 -27.57 -28.94 -19.04
N ALA A 24 -27.97 -27.91 -19.79
CA ALA A 24 -27.26 -26.64 -19.84
C ALA A 24 -27.40 -25.81 -18.55
N MET A 25 -28.56 -25.83 -17.89
CA MET A 25 -28.84 -25.00 -16.72
C MET A 25 -27.89 -25.26 -15.53
N PRO A 26 -27.59 -26.51 -15.13
CA PRO A 26 -26.59 -26.82 -14.10
C PRO A 26 -25.17 -26.35 -14.49
N TYR A 27 -24.76 -26.50 -15.74
CA TYR A 27 -23.44 -26.11 -16.22
C TYR A 27 -23.26 -24.58 -16.22
N ILE A 28 -24.24 -23.83 -16.72
CA ILE A 28 -24.22 -22.36 -16.74
C ILE A 28 -24.18 -21.82 -15.31
N THR A 29 -25.06 -22.31 -14.44
CA THR A 29 -25.14 -21.87 -13.04
C THR A 29 -23.85 -22.22 -12.28
N GLY A 30 -23.31 -23.43 -12.50
CA GLY A 30 -22.04 -23.86 -11.90
C GLY A 30 -20.86 -22.97 -12.32
N GLU A 31 -20.79 -22.59 -13.59
CA GLU A 31 -19.73 -21.73 -14.12
C GLU A 31 -19.85 -20.29 -13.64
N ILE A 32 -21.06 -19.76 -13.51
CA ILE A 32 -21.30 -18.45 -12.90
C ILE A 32 -20.88 -18.48 -11.42
N LYS A 33 -21.34 -19.48 -10.65
CA LYS A 33 -20.96 -19.65 -9.25
C LYS A 33 -19.46 -19.84 -9.07
N ARG A 34 -18.78 -20.53 -9.99
CA ARG A 34 -17.31 -20.65 -9.99
C ARG A 34 -16.64 -19.31 -10.26
N HIS A 35 -17.09 -18.57 -11.28
CA HIS A 35 -16.48 -17.28 -11.63
C HIS A 35 -16.54 -16.27 -10.48
N PHE A 36 -17.70 -16.09 -9.85
CA PHE A 36 -17.81 -15.23 -8.66
C PHE A 36 -16.92 -15.73 -7.52
N ARG A 37 -16.82 -17.03 -7.31
CA ARG A 37 -15.94 -17.60 -6.27
C ARG A 37 -14.46 -17.31 -6.51
N ASP A 38 -14.02 -17.42 -7.77
CA ASP A 38 -12.60 -17.31 -8.13
C ASP A 38 -12.16 -15.85 -8.36
N THR A 39 -13.09 -14.93 -8.65
CA THR A 39 -12.78 -13.55 -9.07
C THR A 39 -13.27 -12.48 -8.09
N SER A 40 -14.15 -12.80 -7.12
CA SER A 40 -14.65 -11.80 -6.16
C SER A 40 -13.73 -11.49 -4.98
N TRP A 41 -12.52 -12.07 -4.92
CA TRP A 41 -11.57 -11.78 -3.86
C TRP A 41 -10.51 -10.79 -4.34
N ALA A 42 -10.46 -9.60 -3.73
CA ALA A 42 -9.48 -8.57 -4.02
C ALA A 42 -8.04 -9.01 -3.66
N VAL A 43 -7.89 -9.97 -2.76
CA VAL A 43 -6.63 -10.61 -2.37
C VAL A 43 -6.82 -12.13 -2.32
N ARG A 44 -5.81 -12.90 -2.75
CA ARG A 44 -5.88 -14.37 -2.78
C ARG A 44 -5.88 -14.96 -1.38
N VAL A 45 -7.06 -15.22 -0.81
CA VAL A 45 -7.23 -15.82 0.53
C VAL A 45 -7.19 -17.36 0.45
N PRO A 46 -6.47 -18.05 1.36
CA PRO A 46 -6.44 -19.52 1.44
C PRO A 46 -7.82 -20.17 1.51
N ARG A 47 -7.98 -21.33 0.87
CA ARG A 47 -9.28 -22.02 0.71
C ARG A 47 -9.98 -22.36 2.03
N ARG A 48 -9.21 -22.79 3.04
CA ARG A 48 -9.70 -23.04 4.41
C ARG A 48 -10.50 -21.86 4.95
N LEU A 49 -10.00 -20.64 4.77
CA LEU A 49 -10.61 -19.42 5.29
C LEU A 49 -11.85 -19.00 4.50
N GLN A 50 -11.93 -19.32 3.20
CA GLN A 50 -13.12 -19.06 2.39
C GLN A 50 -14.31 -19.94 2.82
N GLU A 51 -14.04 -21.23 3.06
CA GLU A 51 -15.02 -22.20 3.54
C GLU A 51 -15.46 -21.84 4.97
N LEU A 52 -14.50 -21.54 5.86
CA LEU A 52 -14.75 -21.09 7.22
C LEU A 52 -15.64 -19.86 7.29
N ARG A 53 -15.45 -18.86 6.41
CA ARG A 53 -16.32 -17.68 6.34
C ARG A 53 -17.78 -18.04 6.05
N LEU A 54 -18.02 -18.97 5.12
CA LEU A 54 -19.37 -19.38 4.77
C LEU A 54 -20.06 -20.09 5.93
N ASP A 55 -19.30 -20.89 6.68
CA ASP A 55 -19.81 -21.60 7.85
C ASP A 55 -20.08 -20.64 9.02
N ILE A 56 -19.20 -19.65 9.24
CA ILE A 56 -19.43 -18.56 10.21
C ILE A 56 -20.68 -17.74 9.85
N ALA A 57 -20.90 -17.44 8.57
CA ALA A 57 -22.07 -16.67 8.13
C ALA A 57 -23.38 -17.42 8.41
N LYS A 58 -23.44 -18.73 8.12
CA LYS A 58 -24.60 -19.58 8.43
C LYS A 58 -24.82 -19.71 9.93
N ALA A 59 -23.76 -20.00 10.69
CA ALA A 59 -23.83 -20.10 12.15
C ALA A 59 -24.32 -18.79 12.77
N LYS A 60 -23.91 -17.64 12.23
CA LYS A 60 -24.38 -16.34 12.69
C LYS A 60 -25.89 -16.18 12.50
N GLU A 61 -26.44 -16.58 11.36
CA GLU A 61 -27.88 -16.48 11.06
C GLU A 61 -28.71 -17.41 11.95
N GLU A 62 -28.26 -18.67 12.12
CA GLU A 62 -28.89 -19.67 12.99
C GLU A 62 -28.89 -19.23 14.47
N LEU A 63 -27.74 -18.77 14.97
CA LEU A 63 -27.61 -18.34 16.36
C LEU A 63 -28.32 -17.03 16.64
N THR A 64 -28.38 -16.10 15.67
CA THR A 64 -29.15 -14.86 15.85
C THR A 64 -30.63 -15.16 16.06
N THR A 65 -31.15 -16.14 15.30
CA THR A 65 -32.55 -16.59 15.42
C THR A 65 -32.80 -17.29 16.77
N THR A 66 -31.83 -18.05 17.26
CA THR A 66 -31.96 -18.85 18.49
C THR A 66 -31.74 -18.04 19.77
N LEU A 67 -30.78 -17.11 19.75
CA LEU A 67 -30.37 -16.34 20.93
C LEU A 67 -31.14 -15.01 21.06
N ASP A 68 -31.90 -14.62 20.05
CA ASP A 68 -32.58 -13.32 19.95
C ASP A 68 -31.63 -12.11 20.15
N ARG A 69 -30.35 -12.32 19.82
CA ARG A 69 -29.28 -11.33 19.85
C ARG A 69 -28.19 -11.72 18.87
N SER A 70 -27.32 -10.78 18.54
CA SER A 70 -26.11 -11.11 17.78
C SER A 70 -25.21 -12.08 18.58
N PRO A 71 -24.73 -13.18 17.96
CA PRO A 71 -23.82 -14.12 18.61
C PRO A 71 -22.42 -13.52 18.79
N THR A 72 -21.76 -13.90 19.88
CA THR A 72 -20.37 -13.55 20.18
C THR A 72 -19.39 -14.52 19.49
N VAL A 73 -18.09 -14.21 19.53
CA VAL A 73 -17.04 -15.12 19.04
C VAL A 73 -17.09 -16.46 19.79
N ALA A 74 -17.29 -16.43 21.11
CA ALA A 74 -17.42 -17.63 21.93
C ALA A 74 -18.66 -18.47 21.54
N ASP A 75 -19.79 -17.82 21.27
CA ASP A 75 -21.02 -18.50 20.80
C ASP A 75 -20.77 -19.22 19.46
N LEU A 76 -20.10 -18.53 18.53
CA LEU A 76 -19.77 -19.07 17.20
C LEU A 76 -18.74 -20.21 17.30
N ALA A 77 -17.72 -20.07 18.13
CA ALA A 77 -16.70 -21.09 18.37
C ALA A 77 -17.33 -22.36 18.96
N GLY A 78 -18.22 -22.20 19.94
CA GLY A 78 -18.98 -23.31 20.54
C GLY A 78 -19.89 -24.01 19.54
N HIS A 79 -20.60 -23.27 18.69
CA HIS A 79 -21.50 -23.84 17.67
C HIS A 79 -20.75 -24.57 16.55
N LEU A 80 -19.59 -24.05 16.14
CA LEU A 80 -18.78 -24.59 15.04
C LEU A 80 -17.77 -25.66 15.51
N GLY A 81 -17.56 -25.81 16.82
CA GLY A 81 -16.55 -26.72 17.37
C GLY A 81 -15.11 -26.30 17.05
N LEU A 82 -14.87 -24.99 16.96
CA LEU A 82 -13.57 -24.41 16.60
C LEU A 82 -12.98 -23.63 17.79
N ALA A 83 -11.68 -23.35 17.74
CA ALA A 83 -11.09 -22.40 18.67
C ALA A 83 -11.58 -20.98 18.34
N GLU A 84 -11.71 -20.11 19.36
CA GLU A 84 -12.07 -18.70 19.15
C GLU A 84 -11.10 -17.98 18.21
N GLU A 85 -9.81 -18.33 18.28
CA GLU A 85 -8.76 -17.82 17.40
C GLU A 85 -9.02 -18.12 15.92
N ASP A 86 -9.45 -19.35 15.59
CA ASP A 86 -9.81 -19.73 14.22
C ASP A 86 -11.04 -18.94 13.74
N VAL A 87 -12.03 -18.71 14.63
CA VAL A 87 -13.22 -17.91 14.30
C VAL A 87 -12.85 -16.45 14.05
N ILE A 88 -11.97 -15.88 14.85
CA ILE A 88 -11.43 -14.53 14.66
C ILE A 88 -10.68 -14.46 13.33
N GLU A 89 -9.84 -15.45 13.02
CA GLU A 89 -9.12 -15.53 11.74
C GLU A 89 -10.09 -15.55 10.55
N GLY A 90 -11.16 -16.35 10.63
CA GLY A 90 -12.22 -16.40 9.61
C GLY A 90 -13.00 -15.09 9.45
N LEU A 91 -13.29 -14.40 10.55
CA LEU A 91 -13.95 -13.09 10.55
C LEU A 91 -13.04 -11.99 9.96
N VAL A 92 -11.75 -11.99 10.29
CA VAL A 92 -10.77 -11.04 9.75
C VAL A 92 -10.53 -11.29 8.26
N ALA A 93 -10.43 -12.56 7.85
CA ALA A 93 -10.30 -12.94 6.44
C ALA A 93 -11.51 -12.48 5.60
N ALA A 94 -12.70 -12.33 6.22
CA ALA A 94 -13.88 -11.80 5.55
C ALA A 94 -13.70 -10.33 5.08
N ASN A 95 -12.83 -9.55 5.74
CA ASN A 95 -12.49 -8.19 5.31
C ASN A 95 -11.68 -8.16 4.00
N GLY A 96 -11.07 -9.28 3.59
CA GLY A 96 -10.41 -9.42 2.28
C GLY A 96 -11.38 -9.53 1.09
N HIS A 97 -12.69 -9.65 1.35
CA HIS A 97 -13.75 -9.72 0.33
C HIS A 97 -14.31 -8.34 -0.05
N THR A 98 -14.01 -7.30 0.72
CA THR A 98 -14.49 -5.94 0.44
C THR A 98 -13.42 -4.95 0.90
N THR A 99 -12.50 -4.63 -0.01
CA THR A 99 -11.62 -3.48 0.19
C THR A 99 -12.49 -2.22 0.24
N GLY A 100 -12.37 -1.43 1.30
CA GLY A 100 -12.94 -0.09 1.32
C GLY A 100 -12.37 0.71 0.15
N SER A 101 -13.23 1.43 -0.58
CA SER A 101 -12.73 2.31 -1.65
C SER A 101 -11.92 3.44 -1.03
N LEU A 102 -10.73 3.70 -1.56
CA LEU A 102 -9.97 4.89 -1.21
C LEU A 102 -10.69 6.17 -1.63
N ASP A 103 -11.53 6.09 -2.67
CA ASP A 103 -12.43 7.16 -3.13
C ASP A 103 -13.73 7.25 -2.32
N ALA A 104 -13.90 6.42 -1.29
CA ALA A 104 -15.08 6.51 -0.43
C ALA A 104 -15.06 7.86 0.30
N PRO A 105 -16.20 8.58 0.34
CA PRO A 105 -16.28 9.83 1.08
C PRO A 105 -15.98 9.58 2.55
N HIS A 106 -14.98 10.27 3.07
CA HIS A 106 -14.60 10.20 4.47
C HIS A 106 -15.59 11.04 5.28
N SER A 107 -16.49 10.38 6.01
CA SER A 107 -17.36 11.05 6.99
C SER A 107 -16.59 11.32 8.30
N GLY A 108 -15.40 11.91 8.18
CA GLY A 108 -14.66 12.47 9.31
C GLY A 108 -15.44 13.68 9.81
N ARG A 109 -16.11 13.50 10.94
CA ARG A 109 -16.90 14.52 11.63
C ARG A 109 -15.95 15.64 12.08
N ALA A 110 -15.80 16.69 11.27
CA ALA A 110 -15.22 17.94 11.73
C ALA A 110 -16.22 18.60 12.67
N GLU A 111 -16.06 18.37 13.97
CA GLU A 111 -16.76 19.13 15.00
C GLU A 111 -16.26 20.58 14.96
N GLY A 112 -17.07 21.45 14.36
CA GLY A 112 -16.93 22.91 14.47
C GLY A 112 -16.33 23.56 13.22
N GLY A 113 -17.20 24.05 12.34
CA GLY A 113 -16.79 24.92 11.25
C GLY A 113 -17.80 24.90 10.11
N ASP A 114 -18.40 26.04 9.87
CA ASP A 114 -19.41 26.35 8.86
C ASP A 114 -19.15 25.74 7.47
N GLY A 115 -20.08 24.91 7.00
CA GLY A 115 -20.66 25.11 5.67
C GLY A 115 -19.87 24.76 4.41
N SER A 116 -18.94 23.81 4.40
CA SER A 116 -18.48 23.18 3.15
C SER A 116 -18.16 21.70 3.38
N ALA A 117 -19.11 20.84 3.02
CA ALA A 117 -18.89 19.40 2.89
C ALA A 117 -18.04 19.14 1.62
N ASP A 118 -16.79 19.58 1.64
CA ASP A 118 -15.83 19.14 0.63
C ASP A 118 -15.54 17.66 0.89
N GLY A 119 -15.90 16.85 -0.11
CA GLY A 119 -15.82 15.40 -0.09
C GLY A 119 -14.39 14.91 -0.09
N HIS A 120 -13.70 15.05 1.04
CA HIS A 120 -12.43 14.39 1.25
C HIS A 120 -12.63 12.88 1.18
N THR A 121 -11.85 12.24 0.33
CA THR A 121 -11.81 10.79 0.21
C THR A 121 -10.89 10.22 1.30
N LEU A 122 -10.98 8.91 1.56
CA LEU A 122 -10.06 8.27 2.50
C LEU A 122 -8.58 8.41 2.06
N ALA A 123 -8.32 8.50 0.75
CA ALA A 123 -6.98 8.78 0.22
C ALA A 123 -6.45 10.16 0.59
N ASP A 124 -7.31 11.19 0.65
CA ASP A 124 -6.88 12.58 0.91
C ASP A 124 -6.39 12.79 2.35
N VAL A 125 -6.76 11.89 3.26
CA VAL A 125 -6.33 11.89 4.66
C VAL A 125 -5.03 11.08 4.87
N MET A 126 -4.60 10.31 3.86
CA MET A 126 -3.33 9.59 3.93
C MET A 126 -2.18 10.55 3.62
N GLY A 127 -1.41 10.90 4.65
CA GLY A 127 -0.18 11.68 4.48
C GLY A 127 0.84 10.94 3.63
N ALA A 128 1.56 11.70 2.79
CA ALA A 128 2.74 11.22 2.06
C ALA A 128 3.98 11.99 2.53
N GLU A 129 5.13 11.34 2.47
CA GLU A 129 6.41 12.04 2.62
C GLU A 129 6.54 13.06 1.48
N GLU A 130 6.71 14.34 1.82
CA GLU A 130 6.87 15.41 0.84
C GLU A 130 8.36 15.56 0.50
N PRO A 131 8.82 15.18 -0.71
CA PRO A 131 10.25 15.23 -1.06
C PRO A 131 10.80 16.66 -1.09
N ALA A 132 9.93 17.67 -1.09
CA ALA A 132 10.32 19.06 -0.96
C ALA A 132 10.75 19.41 0.47
N LEU A 133 10.14 18.81 1.51
CA LEU A 133 10.53 19.03 2.90
C LEU A 133 11.90 18.42 3.22
N GLU A 134 12.20 17.22 2.73
CA GLU A 134 13.53 16.60 2.91
C GLU A 134 14.65 17.50 2.39
N ARG A 135 14.45 18.13 1.22
CA ARG A 135 15.44 19.07 0.66
C ARG A 135 15.62 20.32 1.51
N VAL A 136 14.57 20.78 2.19
CA VAL A 136 14.64 21.95 3.07
C VAL A 136 15.53 21.62 4.27
N GLU A 137 15.36 20.44 4.87
CA GLU A 137 16.19 19.96 5.97
C GLU A 137 17.66 19.80 5.55
N ASP A 138 17.91 19.21 4.37
CA ASP A 138 19.26 19.10 3.80
C ASP A 138 19.92 20.47 3.62
N ILE A 139 19.20 21.44 3.06
CA ILE A 139 19.71 22.81 2.83
C ILE A 139 19.97 23.51 4.16
N GLN A 140 19.06 23.41 5.11
CA GLN A 140 19.21 24.03 6.44
C GLN A 140 20.39 23.45 7.21
N THR A 141 20.65 22.15 7.08
CA THR A 141 21.78 21.48 7.71
C THR A 141 23.10 21.81 7.00
N LEU A 142 23.09 21.88 5.67
CA LEU A 142 24.30 22.11 4.87
C LEU A 142 24.78 23.57 4.90
N ALA A 143 23.88 24.55 4.92
CA ALA A 143 24.20 25.97 4.87
C ALA A 143 25.24 26.42 5.93
N PRO A 144 25.07 26.16 7.24
CA PRO A 144 26.04 26.57 8.25
C PRO A 144 27.38 25.84 8.10
N LEU A 145 27.39 24.61 7.59
CA LEU A 145 28.63 23.85 7.34
C LEU A 145 29.44 24.45 6.19
N LEU A 146 28.79 24.97 5.15
CA LEU A 146 29.46 25.68 4.06
C LEU A 146 30.07 27.02 4.50
N GLU A 147 29.53 27.66 5.53
CA GLU A 147 30.09 28.89 6.11
C GLU A 147 31.40 28.64 6.86
N GLN A 148 31.57 27.46 7.44
CA GLN A 148 32.81 27.07 8.15
C GLN A 148 33.98 26.76 7.22
N LEU A 149 33.71 26.51 5.94
CA LEU A 149 34.75 26.27 4.94
C LEU A 149 35.60 27.51 4.70
N SER A 150 36.87 27.29 4.38
CA SER A 150 37.73 28.39 3.92
C SER A 150 37.23 28.94 2.59
N GLU A 151 37.52 30.22 2.32
CA GLU A 151 37.12 30.86 1.06
C GLU A 151 37.63 30.10 -0.18
N ARG A 152 38.80 29.47 -0.05
CA ARG A 152 39.39 28.64 -1.10
C ARG A 152 38.59 27.37 -1.35
N GLU A 153 38.12 26.70 -0.31
CA GLU A 153 37.31 25.49 -0.41
C GLU A 153 35.91 25.80 -0.95
N ARG A 154 35.27 26.87 -0.45
CA ARG A 154 33.98 27.35 -0.96
C ARG A 154 34.05 27.71 -2.44
N ARG A 155 35.12 28.40 -2.86
CA ARG A 155 35.38 28.71 -4.27
C ARG A 155 35.53 27.44 -5.11
N MET A 156 36.25 26.42 -4.63
CA MET A 156 36.37 25.12 -5.34
C MET A 156 35.03 24.40 -5.47
N LEU A 157 34.20 24.39 -4.42
CA LEU A 157 32.86 23.81 -4.46
C LEU A 157 31.96 24.53 -5.46
N ARG A 158 31.95 25.87 -5.44
CA ARG A 158 31.18 26.68 -6.39
C ARG A 158 31.59 26.40 -7.83
N MET A 159 32.89 26.38 -8.12
CA MET A 159 33.36 26.05 -9.48
C MET A 159 33.00 24.62 -9.89
N ARG A 160 33.04 23.65 -8.95
CA ARG A 160 32.75 22.25 -9.26
C ARG A 160 31.27 21.96 -9.46
N PHE A 161 30.41 22.50 -8.60
CA PHE A 161 29.00 22.12 -8.49
C PHE A 161 28.02 23.23 -8.89
N GLY A 162 28.44 24.50 -8.86
CA GLY A 162 27.64 25.63 -9.34
C GLY A 162 27.96 26.02 -10.78
N GLU A 163 29.24 25.96 -11.17
CA GLU A 163 29.71 26.31 -12.53
C GLU A 163 30.04 25.06 -13.38
N GLU A 164 29.90 23.86 -12.80
CA GLU A 164 30.11 22.56 -13.46
C GLU A 164 31.51 22.33 -14.06
N LEU A 165 32.53 23.09 -13.62
CA LEU A 165 33.89 22.94 -14.12
C LEU A 165 34.51 21.58 -13.72
N THR A 166 35.31 21.02 -14.62
CA THR A 166 36.12 19.84 -14.33
C THR A 166 37.25 20.18 -13.35
N GLN A 167 37.72 19.19 -12.58
CA GLN A 167 38.84 19.41 -11.64
C GLN A 167 40.13 19.88 -12.34
N ALA A 168 40.31 19.55 -13.62
CA ALA A 168 41.42 20.04 -14.43
C ALA A 168 41.28 21.53 -14.76
N GLN A 169 40.08 21.98 -15.17
CA GLN A 169 39.77 23.39 -15.40
C GLN A 169 39.89 24.21 -14.11
N ILE A 170 39.40 23.68 -12.98
CA ILE A 170 39.56 24.29 -11.66
C ILE A 170 41.05 24.42 -11.28
N GLY A 171 41.85 23.39 -11.58
CA GLY A 171 43.28 23.41 -11.33
C GLY A 171 43.99 24.50 -12.14
N ALA A 172 43.64 24.63 -13.43
CA ALA A 172 44.15 25.67 -14.30
C ALA A 172 43.79 27.08 -13.79
N GLU A 173 42.52 27.29 -13.41
CA GLU A 173 42.02 28.56 -12.87
C GLU A 173 42.70 28.96 -11.55
N LEU A 174 42.99 27.99 -10.69
CA LEU A 174 43.58 28.22 -9.36
C LEU A 174 45.11 28.07 -9.32
N GLY A 175 45.77 27.80 -10.46
CA GLY A 175 47.22 27.58 -10.53
C GLY A 175 47.73 26.37 -9.74
N ILE A 176 46.91 25.31 -9.60
CA ILE A 176 47.26 24.08 -8.89
C ILE A 176 46.97 22.82 -9.72
N SER A 177 47.57 21.69 -9.34
CA SER A 177 47.30 20.43 -10.03
C SER A 177 45.87 19.93 -9.82
N GLN A 178 45.30 19.26 -10.84
CA GLN A 178 44.01 18.56 -10.74
C GLN A 178 43.96 17.58 -9.56
N MET A 179 45.07 16.89 -9.28
CA MET A 179 45.17 15.99 -8.13
C MET A 179 45.05 16.72 -6.79
N GLN A 180 45.59 17.94 -6.69
CA GLN A 180 45.43 18.76 -5.49
C GLN A 180 43.96 19.21 -5.33
N VAL A 181 43.30 19.61 -6.41
CA VAL A 181 41.85 19.92 -6.41
C VAL A 181 41.05 18.71 -5.95
N SER A 182 41.32 17.53 -6.51
CA SER A 182 40.64 16.28 -6.16
C SER A 182 40.79 15.94 -4.67
N ARG A 183 41.99 16.04 -4.11
CA ARG A 183 42.24 15.80 -2.68
C ARG A 183 41.51 16.80 -1.77
N VAL A 184 41.46 18.07 -2.16
CA VAL A 184 40.75 19.10 -1.36
C VAL A 184 39.25 18.84 -1.41
N LEU A 185 38.66 18.69 -2.59
CA LEU A 185 37.23 18.41 -2.74
C LEU A 185 36.83 17.11 -2.02
N GLY A 186 37.62 16.04 -2.15
CA GLY A 186 37.35 14.78 -1.45
C GLY A 186 37.33 14.93 0.07
N ARG A 187 38.27 15.70 0.64
CA ARG A 187 38.32 15.97 2.08
C ARG A 187 37.14 16.82 2.55
N VAL A 188 36.81 17.87 1.80
CA VAL A 188 35.68 18.76 2.10
C VAL A 188 34.36 17.99 2.05
N LEU A 189 34.13 17.20 1.00
CA LEU A 189 32.90 16.38 0.87
C LEU A 189 32.80 15.33 1.97
N ALA A 190 33.91 14.70 2.35
CA ALA A 190 33.93 13.75 3.47
C ALA A 190 33.58 14.43 4.80
N HIS A 191 34.12 15.63 5.03
CA HIS A 191 33.80 16.43 6.22
C HIS A 191 32.34 16.85 6.25
N LEU A 192 31.82 17.46 5.18
CA LEU A 192 30.41 17.87 5.09
C LEU A 192 29.47 16.68 5.32
N ARG A 193 29.76 15.53 4.71
CA ARG A 193 28.96 14.32 4.89
C ARG A 193 28.98 13.81 6.33
N ALA A 194 30.15 13.78 6.98
CA ALA A 194 30.25 13.37 8.37
C ALA A 194 29.48 14.31 9.28
N SER A 195 29.65 15.63 9.11
CA SER A 195 28.96 16.64 9.92
C SER A 195 27.45 16.67 9.70
N MET A 196 26.94 16.33 8.51
CA MET A 196 25.49 16.21 8.27
C MET A 196 24.89 14.92 8.88
N LEU A 197 25.70 13.90 9.14
CA LEU A 197 25.29 12.64 9.78
C LEU A 197 25.44 12.68 11.31
N GLU A 198 26.16 13.66 11.84
CA GLU A 198 26.20 13.99 13.26
C GLU A 198 24.95 14.82 13.57
N ASP A 199 23.97 14.21 14.23
CA ASP A 199 22.70 14.83 14.63
C ASP A 199 22.96 16.20 15.31
N PRO A 200 22.55 17.34 14.70
CA PRO A 200 22.62 18.61 15.38
C PRO A 200 21.54 18.56 16.47
N GLY A 201 21.97 18.14 17.67
CA GLY A 201 21.12 18.17 18.86
C GLY A 201 20.34 19.50 18.95
N PRO A 202 19.10 19.46 19.45
CA PRO A 202 18.06 20.43 19.14
C PRO A 202 18.55 21.87 19.26
N ALA A 203 18.42 22.61 18.16
CA ALA A 203 18.63 24.06 18.15
C ALA A 203 17.73 24.69 19.24
N ALA A 204 18.36 25.44 20.15
CA ALA A 204 17.73 26.13 21.26
C ALA A 204 16.89 27.34 20.82
#